data_AF-A0A7V9ZC31-F1
#
_entry.id   AF-A0A7V9ZC31-F1
#
_cell.length_a   1.000
_cell.length_b   1.000
_cell.length_c   1.000
_cell.angle_alpha   90.00
_cell.angle_beta   90.00
_cell.angle_gamma   90.00
#
_symmetry.space_group_name_H-M   'P 1'
#
loop_
_entity.id
_entity.type
_entity.pdbx_description
1 polymer ?
#
loop_
_entity_poly.entity_id
_entity_poly.type
_entity_poly.pdbx_seq_one_letter_code
_entity_poly.pdbx_strand_id
1 'polypeptide(L)'
;MLLQATTATANIGSPITAYWPVMIFFVVAIAFPVLPIILGRFLRPAKYEKGKMRPYECGIDPITDAHSRFTVRYYIVAMLFLIFDVETIFLLPWAIIFMGDDFSFTKFALVEMFVFIGILVVGYYYAWRKGALEWA
;
A
#
# COMPACT_ATOMS: atom_id res chain seq x y z
N MET A 1 39.46 -28.55 -30.74
CA MET A 1 38.66 -27.82 -31.76
C MET A 1 37.23 -28.31 -31.58
N LEU A 2 36.35 -27.73 -30.76
CA LEU A 2 36.04 -26.31 -30.55
C LEU A 2 35.65 -26.07 -29.07
N LEU A 3 36.60 -25.52 -28.30
CA LEU A 3 36.34 -24.78 -27.07
C LEU A 3 35.85 -23.39 -27.47
N GLN A 4 34.54 -23.14 -27.46
CA GLN A 4 33.94 -21.80 -27.52
C GLN A 4 32.42 -21.89 -27.36
N ALA A 5 31.96 -22.30 -26.18
CA ALA A 5 30.61 -22.04 -25.75
C ALA A 5 30.68 -21.20 -24.46
N THR A 6 30.29 -19.93 -24.62
CA THR A 6 29.67 -19.10 -23.60
C THR A 6 30.52 -18.71 -22.38
N THR A 7 31.53 -17.87 -22.60
CA THR A 7 31.80 -16.76 -21.67
C THR A 7 31.11 -15.50 -22.19
N ALA A 8 29.78 -15.55 -22.34
CA ALA A 8 29.00 -14.35 -22.19
C ALA A 8 28.91 -14.14 -20.67
N THR A 9 29.92 -13.47 -20.11
CA THR A 9 29.71 -12.72 -18.87
C THR A 9 28.60 -11.74 -19.20
N ALA A 10 27.35 -12.14 -19.02
CA ALA A 10 26.29 -11.19 -18.80
C ALA A 10 26.86 -10.30 -17.71
N ASN A 11 27.11 -9.04 -18.05
CA ASN A 11 27.34 -8.00 -17.05
C ASN A 11 26.03 -7.92 -16.28
N ILE A 12 25.83 -8.86 -15.36
CA ILE A 12 24.89 -8.71 -14.27
C ILE A 12 25.58 -7.63 -13.46
N GLY A 13 25.36 -6.37 -13.84
CA GLY A 13 25.79 -5.24 -13.03
C GLY A 13 25.38 -5.55 -11.61
N SER A 14 26.24 -5.21 -10.64
CA SER A 14 25.97 -5.46 -9.22
C SER A 14 24.49 -5.16 -8.92
N PRO A 15 23.77 -5.94 -8.10
CA PRO A 15 22.34 -5.75 -7.85
C PRO A 15 21.98 -4.29 -7.49
N ILE A 16 22.94 -3.54 -6.95
CA ILE A 16 22.84 -2.09 -6.73
C ILE A 16 22.55 -1.26 -8.01
N THR A 17 23.11 -1.66 -9.15
CA THR A 17 22.89 -1.00 -10.47
C THR A 17 21.46 -1.19 -10.98
N ALA A 18 20.75 -2.24 -10.56
CA ALA A 18 19.35 -2.46 -10.89
C ALA A 18 18.39 -1.52 -10.12
N TYR A 19 18.83 -0.91 -9.01
CA TYR A 19 18.04 0.08 -8.27
C TYR A 19 18.12 1.49 -8.86
N TRP A 20 19.09 1.76 -9.74
CA TRP A 20 19.26 3.08 -10.35
C TRP A 20 18.05 3.52 -11.20
N PRO A 21 17.46 2.68 -12.07
CA PRO A 21 16.21 3.01 -12.77
C PRO A 21 15.04 3.28 -11.82
N VAL A 22 14.95 2.55 -10.70
CA VAL A 22 13.90 2.72 -9.69
C VAL A 22 14.02 4.09 -9.02
N MET A 23 15.24 4.52 -8.68
CA MET A 23 15.50 5.85 -8.12
C MET A 23 15.11 6.97 -9.09
N ILE A 24 15.48 6.85 -10.37
CA ILE A 24 15.09 7.83 -11.40
C ILE A 24 13.56 7.88 -11.53
N PHE A 25 12.91 6.72 -11.61
CA PHE A 25 11.45 6.65 -11.70
C PHE A 25 10.77 7.31 -10.51
N PHE A 26 11.29 7.10 -9.30
CA PHE A 26 10.77 7.73 -8.08
C PHE A 26 10.87 9.26 -8.12
N VAL A 27 12.01 9.80 -8.60
CA VAL A 27 12.20 11.25 -8.77
C VAL A 27 11.21 11.81 -9.79
N VAL A 28 11.06 11.14 -10.95
CA VAL A 28 10.11 11.56 -11.99
C VAL A 28 8.67 11.48 -11.47
N ALA A 29 8.32 10.44 -10.72
CA ALA A 29 6.99 10.25 -10.14
C ALA A 29 6.62 11.35 -9.12
N ILE A 30 7.58 11.90 -8.38
CA ILE A 30 7.37 13.05 -7.49
C ILE A 30 7.36 14.37 -8.28
N ALA A 31 8.28 14.53 -9.23
CA ALA A 31 8.37 15.74 -10.04
C ALA A 31 7.09 15.97 -10.86
N PHE A 32 6.48 14.90 -11.37
CA PHE A 32 5.29 14.95 -12.21
C PHE A 32 4.08 15.65 -11.56
N PRO A 33 3.66 15.37 -10.31
CA PRO A 33 2.62 16.14 -9.64
C PRO A 33 3.11 17.47 -9.07
N VAL A 34 4.38 17.59 -8.67
CA VAL A 34 4.89 18.82 -8.03
C VAL A 34 5.08 19.96 -9.03
N LEU A 35 5.61 19.68 -10.22
CA LEU A 35 5.82 20.68 -11.28
C LEU A 35 4.55 21.43 -11.68
N PRO A 36 3.41 20.78 -12.00
CA PRO A 36 2.18 21.50 -12.36
C PRO A 36 1.59 22.27 -11.17
N ILE A 37 1.79 21.82 -9.93
CA ILE A 37 1.37 22.60 -8.73
C ILE A 37 2.17 23.91 -8.63
N ILE A 38 3.49 23.85 -8.82
CA ILE A 38 4.37 25.04 -8.78
C ILE A 38 4.08 25.97 -9.96
N LEU A 39 3.98 25.42 -11.18
CA LEU A 39 3.63 26.19 -12.37
C LEU A 39 2.24 26.81 -12.23
N GLY A 40 1.26 26.05 -11.72
CA GLY A 40 -0.07 26.54 -11.44
C GLY A 40 -0.07 27.68 -10.42
N ARG A 41 0.79 27.65 -9.40
CA ARG A 41 0.95 28.74 -8.44
C ARG A 41 1.49 30.02 -9.08
N PHE A 42 2.39 29.92 -10.06
CA PHE A 42 2.99 31.07 -10.73
C PHE A 42 2.13 31.63 -11.86
N LEU A 43 1.46 30.76 -12.62
CA LEU A 43 0.60 31.14 -13.75
C LEU A 43 -0.79 31.64 -13.31
N ARG A 44 -1.28 31.23 -12.13
CA ARG A 44 -2.62 31.61 -11.65
C ARG A 44 -2.65 33.07 -11.17
N PRO A 45 -3.72 33.83 -11.50
CA PRO A 45 -3.99 35.11 -10.86
C PRO A 45 -4.10 34.97 -9.32
N ALA A 46 -3.26 35.69 -8.59
CA ALA A 46 -3.24 35.68 -7.13
C ALA A 46 -4.31 36.65 -6.56
N LYS A 47 -5.58 36.23 -6.54
CA LYS A 47 -6.69 36.99 -5.92
C LYS A 47 -7.13 36.36 -4.61
N TYR A 48 -6.74 36.98 -3.50
CA TYR A 48 -7.14 36.58 -2.15
C TYR A 48 -8.30 37.47 -1.68
N GLU A 49 -9.52 36.96 -1.77
CA GLU A 49 -10.72 37.65 -1.29
C GLU A 49 -11.27 36.91 -0.08
N LYS A 50 -11.78 37.63 0.91
CA LYS A 50 -12.35 37.04 2.15
C LYS A 50 -13.41 35.98 1.83
N GLY A 51 -14.25 36.21 0.82
CA GLY A 51 -15.27 35.25 0.38
C GLY A 51 -14.72 33.99 -0.31
N LYS A 52 -13.51 34.04 -0.90
CA LYS A 52 -12.86 32.86 -1.51
C LYS A 52 -12.09 32.01 -0.51
N MET A 53 -11.75 32.59 0.65
CA MET A 53 -10.99 31.95 1.72
C MET A 53 -11.88 31.41 2.85
N ARG A 54 -13.20 31.63 2.78
CA ARG A 54 -14.13 31.08 3.76
C ARG A 54 -14.41 29.60 3.49
N PRO A 55 -14.56 28.75 4.52
CA PRO A 55 -15.03 27.37 4.36
C PRO A 55 -16.38 27.30 3.62
N TYR A 56 -16.59 26.23 2.85
CA TYR A 56 -17.84 26.02 2.13
C TYR A 56 -18.89 25.44 3.08
N GLU A 57 -19.95 26.19 3.33
CA GLU A 57 -21.09 25.77 4.16
C GLU A 57 -22.41 26.34 3.56
N CYS A 58 -22.71 26.02 2.29
CA CYS A 58 -23.97 26.41 1.61
C CYS A 58 -24.37 27.91 1.65
N GLY A 59 -23.43 28.82 1.89
CA GLY A 59 -23.67 30.26 1.93
C GLY A 59 -23.72 30.87 3.33
N ILE A 60 -23.86 30.05 4.38
CA ILE A 60 -23.86 30.45 5.78
C ILE A 60 -22.47 30.28 6.40
N ASP A 61 -22.24 30.89 7.56
CA ASP A 61 -21.01 30.65 8.32
C ASP A 61 -21.12 29.32 9.06
N PRO A 62 -20.02 28.53 9.14
CA PRO A 62 -20.03 27.24 9.82
C PRO A 62 -20.37 27.42 11.31
N ILE A 63 -21.43 26.74 11.74
CA ILE A 63 -21.95 26.82 13.11
C ILE A 63 -21.30 25.73 13.99
N THR A 64 -20.79 24.66 13.38
CA THR A 64 -20.21 23.52 14.09
C THR A 64 -18.72 23.69 14.35
N ASP A 65 -18.25 23.12 15.46
CA ASP A 65 -16.82 23.07 15.79
C ASP A 65 -16.10 22.05 14.88
N ALA A 66 -14.89 22.40 14.44
CA ALA A 66 -14.07 21.56 13.56
C ALA A 66 -13.54 20.29 14.25
N HIS A 67 -13.61 20.23 15.59
CA HIS A 67 -13.08 19.14 16.40
C HIS A 67 -14.16 18.21 16.97
N SER A 68 -15.21 17.94 16.19
CA SER A 68 -16.20 16.92 16.57
C SER A 68 -15.61 15.51 16.53
N ARG A 69 -16.10 14.63 17.42
CA ARG A 69 -15.68 13.23 17.45
C ARG A 69 -16.29 12.50 16.26
N PHE A 70 -15.43 11.98 15.39
CA PHE A 70 -15.84 11.05 14.35
C PHE A 70 -16.25 9.70 14.96
N THR A 71 -17.08 8.95 14.24
CA THR A 71 -17.56 7.64 14.71
C THR A 71 -16.40 6.66 14.86
N VAL A 72 -16.45 5.78 15.88
CA VAL A 72 -15.41 4.77 16.15
C VAL A 72 -15.27 3.74 15.02
N ARG A 73 -16.22 3.71 14.08
CA ARG A 73 -16.27 2.76 12.96
C ARG A 73 -15.01 2.82 12.08
N TYR A 74 -14.45 4.01 11.85
CA TYR A 74 -13.20 4.16 11.09
C TYR A 74 -12.00 3.48 11.79
N TYR A 75 -11.96 3.54 13.12
CA TYR A 75 -10.91 2.90 13.90
C TYR A 75 -10.99 1.38 13.79
N ILE A 76 -12.21 0.81 13.85
CA ILE A 76 -12.42 -0.65 13.75
C ILE A 76 -11.94 -1.17 12.39
N VAL A 77 -12.27 -0.48 11.30
CA VAL A 77 -11.84 -0.84 9.95
C VAL A 77 -10.32 -0.71 9.80
N ALA A 78 -9.72 0.38 10.31
CA ALA A 78 -8.27 0.58 10.25
C ALA A 78 -7.50 -0.50 11.06
N MET A 79 -8.01 -0.86 12.24
CA MET A 79 -7.42 -1.92 13.06
C MET A 79 -7.52 -3.29 12.37
N LEU A 80 -8.67 -3.60 11.75
CA LEU A 80 -8.83 -4.84 10.98
C LEU A 80 -7.89 -4.89 9.77
N PHE A 81 -7.75 -3.78 9.04
CA PHE A 81 -6.80 -3.67 7.93
C PHE A 81 -5.36 -3.87 8.39
N LEU A 82 -4.96 -3.26 9.50
CA LEU A 82 -3.61 -3.41 10.06
C LEU A 82 -3.30 -4.87 10.42
N ILE A 83 -4.25 -5.56 11.06
CA ILE A 83 -4.09 -6.98 11.41
C ILE A 83 -3.93 -7.82 10.14
N PHE A 84 -4.80 -7.62 9.14
CA PHE A 84 -4.70 -8.34 7.87
C PHE A 84 -3.41 -8.03 7.11
N ASP A 85 -2.95 -6.78 7.11
CA ASP A 85 -1.68 -6.38 6.47
C ASP A 85 -0.49 -7.10 7.12
N VAL A 86 -0.45 -7.14 8.46
CA VAL A 86 0.54 -7.92 9.20
C VAL A 86 0.45 -9.41 8.91
N GLU A 87 -0.74 -9.97 8.67
CA GLU A 87 -0.87 -11.38 8.29
C GLU A 87 -0.25 -11.64 6.91
N THR A 88 -0.42 -10.74 5.94
CA THR A 88 0.16 -10.90 4.60
C THR A 88 1.68 -10.88 4.58
N ILE A 89 2.34 -10.19 5.52
CA ILE A 89 3.81 -10.21 5.63
C ILE A 89 4.34 -11.62 5.92
N PHE A 90 3.54 -12.47 6.59
CA PHE A 90 3.88 -13.87 6.84
C PHE A 90 3.59 -14.77 5.64
N LEU A 91 2.61 -14.40 4.81
CA LEU A 91 2.26 -15.15 3.61
C LEU A 91 3.30 -15.01 2.49
N LEU A 92 3.95 -13.84 2.39
CA LEU A 92 4.89 -13.56 1.30
C LEU A 92 6.12 -14.48 1.30
N PRO A 93 6.88 -14.64 2.41
CA PRO A 93 8.01 -15.57 2.45
C PRO A 93 7.59 -17.02 2.20
N TRP A 94 6.45 -17.44 2.76
CA TRP A 94 5.90 -18.77 2.54
C TRP A 94 5.64 -19.04 1.05
N ALA A 95 4.99 -18.08 0.36
CA ALA A 95 4.67 -18.21 -1.07
C ALA A 95 5.94 -18.31 -1.94
N ILE A 96 6.99 -17.56 -1.60
CA ILE A 96 8.28 -17.61 -2.32
C ILE A 96 8.95 -18.96 -2.12
N ILE A 97 8.96 -19.50 -0.89
CA ILE A 97 9.58 -20.80 -0.58
C ILE A 97 8.82 -21.94 -1.26
N PHE A 98 7.49 -21.87 -1.29
CA PHE A 98 6.65 -22.89 -1.93
C PHE A 98 6.88 -23.00 -3.44
N MET A 99 7.34 -21.92 -4.10
CA MET A 99 7.71 -21.92 -5.52
C MET A 99 9.06 -22.60 -5.81
N GLY A 100 9.85 -22.97 -4.79
CA GLY A 100 11.13 -23.67 -4.97
C GLY A 100 11.01 -25.18 -5.24
N ASP A 101 12.06 -25.77 -5.81
CA ASP A 101 12.09 -27.19 -6.25
C ASP A 101 12.16 -28.23 -5.10
N ASP A 102 12.24 -27.79 -3.84
CA ASP A 102 12.42 -28.65 -2.67
C ASP A 102 11.11 -29.31 -2.19
N PHE A 103 10.65 -30.32 -2.93
CA PHE A 103 9.35 -31.00 -2.77
C PHE A 103 9.09 -31.67 -1.41
N SER A 104 10.12 -31.97 -0.61
CA SER A 104 9.95 -32.65 0.70
C SER A 104 9.37 -31.74 1.78
N PHE A 105 9.73 -30.46 1.81
CA PHE A 105 9.19 -29.50 2.78
C PHE A 105 7.83 -28.93 2.36
N THR A 106 7.50 -29.04 1.08
CA THR A 106 6.30 -28.48 0.44
C THR A 106 4.99 -29.01 1.04
N LYS A 107 4.91 -30.30 1.40
CA LYS A 107 3.67 -30.90 1.93
C LYS A 107 3.33 -30.42 3.33
N PHE A 108 4.33 -30.28 4.20
CA PHE A 108 4.13 -29.80 5.57
C PHE A 108 3.79 -28.30 5.57
N ALA A 109 4.54 -27.50 4.79
CA ALA A 109 4.30 -26.07 4.65
C ALA A 109 2.92 -25.75 4.06
N LEU A 110 2.39 -26.60 3.17
CA LEU A 110 1.05 -26.45 2.61
C LEU A 110 -0.03 -26.62 3.68
N VAL A 111 0.08 -27.63 4.54
CA VAL A 111 -0.88 -27.85 5.62
C VAL A 111 -0.84 -26.71 6.62
N GLU A 112 0.35 -26.27 7.02
CA GLU A 112 0.54 -25.14 7.94
C GLU A 112 -0.14 -23.86 7.40
N MET A 113 -0.03 -23.61 6.10
CA MET A 113 -0.69 -22.46 5.46
C MET A 113 -2.21 -22.55 5.48
N PHE A 114 -2.78 -23.72 5.24
CA PHE A 114 -4.24 -23.91 5.36
C PHE A 114 -4.72 -23.70 6.79
N VAL A 115 -3.94 -24.13 7.79
CA VAL A 115 -4.24 -23.86 9.21
C VAL A 115 -4.15 -22.36 9.49
N PHE A 116 -3.09 -21.70 9.02
CA PHE A 116 -2.89 -20.26 9.19
C PHE A 116 -4.05 -19.46 8.59
N ILE A 117 -4.37 -19.65 7.31
CA ILE A 117 -5.53 -19.01 6.66
C ILE A 117 -6.83 -19.36 7.40
N GLY A 118 -7.00 -20.60 7.83
CA GLY A 118 -8.18 -21.03 8.59
C GLY A 118 -8.38 -20.20 9.87
N ILE A 119 -7.32 -19.92 10.61
CA ILE A 119 -7.36 -19.07 11.81
C ILE A 119 -7.75 -17.63 11.44
N LEU A 120 -7.20 -17.09 10.34
CA LEU A 120 -7.54 -15.72 9.88
C LEU A 120 -9.01 -15.61 9.50
N VAL A 121 -9.51 -16.58 8.74
CA VAL A 121 -10.91 -16.62 8.29
C VAL A 121 -11.85 -16.70 9.49
N VAL A 122 -11.50 -17.45 10.54
CA VAL A 122 -12.28 -17.51 11.78
C VAL A 122 -12.29 -16.16 12.50
N GLY A 123 -11.13 -15.50 12.63
CA GLY A 123 -11.02 -14.17 13.23
C GLY A 123 -11.83 -13.11 12.46
N TYR A 124 -11.72 -13.11 11.13
CA TYR A 124 -12.47 -12.25 10.24
C TYR A 124 -13.99 -12.52 10.33
N TYR A 125 -14.39 -13.80 10.30
CA TYR A 125 -15.78 -14.19 10.44
C TYR A 125 -16.36 -13.72 11.78
N TYR A 126 -15.61 -13.86 12.88
CA TYR A 126 -16.03 -13.36 14.18
C TYR A 126 -16.23 -11.83 14.17
N ALA A 127 -15.29 -11.07 13.61
CA ALA A 127 -15.40 -9.63 13.49
C ALA A 127 -16.64 -9.22 12.66
N TRP A 128 -16.89 -9.92 11.56
CA TRP A 128 -18.07 -9.70 10.73
C TRP A 128 -19.38 -9.98 11.50
N ARG A 129 -19.46 -11.11 12.22
CA ARG A 129 -20.62 -11.45 13.05
C ARG A 129 -20.86 -10.47 14.20
N LYS A 130 -19.84 -9.73 14.63
CA LYS A 130 -19.92 -8.67 15.64
C LYS A 130 -20.28 -7.30 15.08
N GLY A 131 -20.56 -7.19 13.78
CA GLY A 131 -20.94 -5.93 13.14
C GLY A 131 -19.78 -4.94 12.99
N ALA A 132 -18.52 -5.41 13.08
CA ALA A 132 -17.33 -4.56 12.89
C ALA A 132 -17.28 -3.90 11.51
N LEU A 133 -18.00 -4.47 10.54
CA LEU A 133 -18.08 -4.03 9.14
C LEU A 133 -19.41 -3.36 8.78
N GLU A 134 -20.30 -3.12 9.74
CA GLU A 134 -21.60 -2.52 9.46
C GLU A 134 -21.48 -1.01 9.22
N TRP A 135 -22.01 -0.59 8.07
CA TRP A 135 -21.95 0.79 7.58
C TRP A 135 -23.34 1.38 7.35
N ALA A 136 -24.28 1.04 8.25
CA ALA A 136 -25.62 1.60 8.34
C ALA A 136 -25.86 2.29 9.70
#